data_AF-A0A956GDT3-F1
#
_entry.id   AF-A0A956GDT3-F1
#
_cell.length_a   1.000
_cell.length_b   1.000
_cell.length_c   1.000
_cell.angle_alpha   90.00
_cell.angle_beta   90.00
_cell.angle_gamma   90.00
#
_symmetry.space_group_name_H-M   'P 1'
#
loop_
_entity.id
_entity.type
_entity.pdbx_description
1 polymer ?
#
loop_
_entity_poly.entity_id
_entity_poly.type
_entity_poly.pdbx_seq_one_letter_code
_entity_poly.pdbx_strand_id
1 'polypeptide(L)'
;MLHATTRRHLKILSSAVAAVLLLAACAGSIEDPLRFTNGQGPLVDGGGGGGNCDPPKLVATRCAKSGCHDSATKFLGIDLQTPGEAEKLIGKPSSCEDRPLFDATNVEGSYMVEKLGAAPCGARMPSNDTAFNAGERACFIKWVENLVSGGGGGGADTGAGGADLTVADGASR
;
A
#
# COMPACT_ATOMS: atom_id res chain seq x y z
N MET A 1 72.37 13.79 37.81
CA MET A 1 73.09 12.53 37.48
C MET A 1 72.05 11.64 36.78
N LEU A 2 71.76 11.84 35.49
CA LEU A 2 72.48 11.39 34.28
C LEU A 2 72.72 9.87 34.21
N HIS A 3 72.43 9.32 33.02
CA HIS A 3 72.50 7.92 32.54
C HIS A 3 71.14 7.19 32.55
N ALA A 4 70.63 6.59 31.48
CA ALA A 4 71.20 6.29 30.17
C ALA A 4 70.10 6.18 29.10
N THR A 5 70.45 6.61 27.89
CA THR A 5 69.70 6.48 26.63
C THR A 5 69.99 5.14 25.94
N THR A 6 69.14 4.82 24.95
CA THR A 6 69.28 3.81 23.86
C THR A 6 68.83 2.38 24.19
N ARG A 7 68.19 1.60 23.31
CA ARG A 7 68.19 1.60 21.85
C ARG A 7 66.98 0.83 21.28
N ARG A 8 66.56 1.25 20.08
CA ARG A 8 65.48 0.80 19.18
C ARG A 8 65.45 -0.71 18.95
N HIS A 9 64.27 -1.32 18.79
CA HIS A 9 64.03 -2.35 17.76
C HIS A 9 62.56 -2.39 17.31
N LEU A 10 62.40 -2.00 16.04
CA LEU A 10 61.25 -2.20 15.17
C LEU A 10 60.87 -3.69 15.13
N LYS A 11 59.65 -4.04 15.55
CA LYS A 11 58.99 -5.29 15.17
C LYS A 11 57.56 -4.96 14.75
N ILE A 12 57.47 -4.44 13.52
CA ILE A 12 56.30 -4.64 12.68
C ILE A 12 56.21 -6.14 12.41
N LEU A 13 54.99 -6.68 12.44
CA LEU A 13 54.49 -7.94 11.87
C LEU A 13 53.81 -8.86 12.91
N SER A 14 52.59 -9.26 12.56
CA SER A 14 51.80 -10.38 13.11
C SER A 14 50.83 -10.06 14.25
N SER A 15 49.74 -9.38 13.93
CA SER A 15 48.43 -9.89 14.35
C SER A 15 47.44 -9.62 13.23
N ALA A 16 47.28 -10.65 12.40
CA ALA A 16 46.50 -10.65 11.19
C ALA A 16 45.00 -10.55 11.51
N VAL A 17 44.32 -9.62 10.84
CA VAL A 17 43.17 -9.93 9.97
C VAL A 17 42.15 -10.88 10.61
N ALA A 18 41.26 -10.37 11.47
CA ALA A 18 40.12 -11.16 11.96
C ALA A 18 38.84 -10.36 12.27
N ALA A 19 38.62 -9.17 11.69
CA ALA A 19 37.42 -8.39 12.02
C ALA A 19 36.86 -7.49 10.88
N VAL A 20 36.95 -7.90 9.60
CA VAL A 20 36.49 -7.04 8.46
C VAL A 20 35.57 -7.78 7.46
N LEU A 21 34.92 -8.89 7.82
CA LEU A 21 34.10 -9.65 6.86
C LEU A 21 32.75 -10.07 7.44
N LEU A 22 31.83 -9.12 7.67
CA LEU A 22 30.40 -9.42 7.95
C LEU A 22 29.46 -8.21 7.72
N LEU A 23 29.71 -7.39 6.70
CA LEU A 23 28.70 -6.49 6.12
C LEU A 23 28.34 -6.89 4.69
N ALA A 24 28.11 -8.19 4.48
CA ALA A 24 27.23 -8.61 3.38
C ALA A 24 25.79 -8.23 3.75
N ALA A 25 25.52 -6.93 3.83
CA ALA A 25 24.18 -6.41 3.74
C ALA A 25 23.69 -6.85 2.36
N CYS A 26 22.69 -7.75 2.33
CA CYS A 26 21.95 -7.99 1.11
C CYS A 26 21.43 -6.63 0.66
N ALA A 27 22.00 -6.10 -0.42
CA ALA A 27 21.32 -5.11 -1.22
C ALA A 27 20.09 -5.85 -1.76
N GLY A 28 18.97 -5.75 -1.03
CA GLY A 28 17.69 -6.18 -1.54
C GLY A 28 17.54 -5.51 -2.89
N SER A 29 17.45 -6.32 -3.95
CA SER A 29 16.99 -5.82 -5.22
C SER A 29 15.68 -5.10 -4.94
N ILE A 30 15.51 -3.88 -5.41
CA ILE A 30 14.18 -3.33 -5.48
C ILE A 30 13.57 -4.02 -6.71
N GLU A 31 12.75 -5.04 -6.46
CA GLU A 31 12.09 -5.81 -7.53
C GLU A 31 11.17 -4.91 -8.37
N ASP A 32 10.75 -3.78 -7.79
CA ASP A 32 9.95 -2.75 -8.47
C ASP A 32 10.39 -1.33 -8.07
N PRO A 33 11.29 -0.70 -8.84
CA PRO A 33 11.74 0.67 -8.61
C PRO A 33 10.64 1.70 -8.82
N LEU A 34 9.61 1.35 -9.60
CA LEU A 34 8.54 2.25 -9.98
C LEU A 34 7.58 2.55 -8.82
N ARG A 35 7.54 1.69 -7.79
CA ARG A 35 6.78 1.98 -6.57
C ARG A 35 7.27 3.23 -5.81
N PHE A 36 8.54 3.60 -6.00
CA PHE A 36 9.15 4.75 -5.32
C PHE A 36 9.27 5.98 -6.22
N THR A 37 9.34 5.81 -7.53
CA THR A 37 9.49 6.93 -8.47
C THR A 37 8.16 7.45 -9.00
N ASN A 38 7.07 6.68 -8.91
CA ASN A 38 5.76 7.18 -9.35
C ASN A 38 5.15 8.23 -8.39
N GLY A 39 5.74 8.51 -7.22
CA GLY A 39 5.27 9.51 -6.26
C GLY A 39 5.86 10.93 -6.37
N GLN A 40 6.87 11.15 -7.21
CA GLN A 40 7.52 12.47 -7.37
C GLN A 40 7.58 12.88 -8.85
N GLY A 41 6.41 13.08 -9.44
CA GLY A 41 6.26 14.17 -10.41
C GLY A 41 6.23 15.51 -9.66
N PRO A 42 6.55 16.65 -10.30
CA PRO A 42 6.33 17.96 -9.71
C PRO A 42 4.91 18.03 -9.14
N LEU A 43 4.78 18.56 -7.92
CA LEU A 43 3.49 18.88 -7.31
C LEU A 43 2.70 19.77 -8.29
N VAL A 44 1.79 19.16 -9.04
CA VAL A 44 0.84 19.88 -9.89
C VAL A 44 -0.42 20.13 -9.07
N ASP A 45 -0.55 21.36 -8.61
CA ASP A 45 -1.77 21.90 -8.03
C ASP A 45 -2.82 22.04 -9.14
N GLY A 46 -3.60 20.99 -9.39
CA GLY A 46 -4.82 21.11 -10.19
C GLY A 46 -5.15 19.90 -11.07
N GLY A 47 -6.26 19.24 -10.73
CA GLY A 47 -7.24 18.79 -11.70
C GLY A 47 -6.84 17.71 -12.70
N GLY A 48 -7.09 16.45 -12.32
CA GLY A 48 -7.62 15.45 -13.24
C GLY A 48 -6.62 14.58 -14.00
N GLY A 49 -6.76 13.26 -13.79
CA GLY A 49 -6.49 12.27 -14.83
C GLY A 49 -5.08 11.67 -14.85
N GLY A 50 -4.92 10.54 -14.14
CA GLY A 50 -3.95 9.51 -14.54
C GLY A 50 -2.52 9.61 -14.01
N GLY A 51 -2.23 10.53 -13.08
CA GLY A 51 -0.95 10.60 -12.37
C GLY A 51 -1.08 10.03 -10.96
N ASN A 52 -0.40 8.91 -10.72
CA ASN A 52 -0.23 8.23 -9.43
C ASN A 52 -1.45 8.19 -8.49
N CYS A 53 -2.40 7.33 -8.82
CA CYS A 53 -3.48 6.95 -7.90
C CYS A 53 -2.89 6.31 -6.64
N ASP A 54 -3.09 6.95 -5.49
CA ASP A 54 -2.96 6.37 -4.16
C ASP A 54 -4.38 6.09 -3.64
N PRO A 55 -4.88 4.84 -3.77
CA PRO A 55 -6.27 4.54 -3.47
C PRO A 55 -6.66 4.79 -2.00
N PRO A 56 -5.88 4.38 -0.99
CA PRO A 56 -6.14 4.74 0.41
C PRO A 56 -6.22 6.25 0.64
N LYS A 57 -5.28 7.03 0.06
CA LYS A 57 -5.30 8.48 0.19
C LYS A 57 -6.52 9.11 -0.47
N LEU A 58 -6.96 8.61 -1.63
CA LEU A 58 -8.17 9.08 -2.29
C LEU A 58 -9.40 8.88 -1.38
N VAL A 59 -9.58 7.70 -0.79
CA VAL A 59 -10.72 7.40 0.10
C VAL A 59 -10.67 8.26 1.36
N ALA A 60 -9.49 8.39 1.98
CA ALA A 60 -9.30 9.25 3.14
C ALA A 60 -9.64 10.71 2.83
N THR A 61 -9.20 11.21 1.68
CA THR A 61 -9.37 12.63 1.29
C THR A 61 -10.76 12.94 0.78
N ARG A 62 -11.49 11.98 0.19
CA ARG A 62 -12.76 12.25 -0.50
C ARG A 62 -13.98 11.70 0.23
N CYS A 63 -13.84 10.67 1.04
CA CYS A 63 -14.95 9.91 1.63
C CYS A 63 -14.92 9.93 3.17
N ALA A 64 -13.76 9.70 3.77
CA ALA A 64 -13.57 9.62 5.22
C ALA A 64 -13.41 11.02 5.89
N LYS A 65 -14.18 12.01 5.42
CA LYS A 65 -14.18 13.37 5.95
C LYS A 65 -15.14 13.50 7.13
N SER A 66 -14.85 14.47 8.00
CA SER A 66 -15.75 14.86 9.10
C SER A 66 -17.16 15.12 8.59
N GLY A 67 -18.16 14.48 9.22
CA GLY A 67 -19.57 14.59 8.85
C GLY A 67 -19.99 13.66 7.70
N CYS A 68 -19.09 12.82 7.18
CA CYS A 68 -19.36 11.84 6.14
C CYS A 68 -19.05 10.43 6.68
N HIS A 69 -18.11 9.71 6.06
CA HIS A 69 -17.76 8.33 6.42
C HIS A 69 -16.52 8.24 7.30
N ASP A 70 -16.37 9.19 8.23
CA ASP A 70 -15.31 9.18 9.24
C ASP A 70 -15.66 8.26 10.43
N SER A 71 -14.69 8.03 11.32
CA SER A 71 -14.83 7.09 12.44
C SER A 71 -15.79 7.55 13.55
N ALA A 72 -16.12 8.84 13.60
CA ALA A 72 -17.08 9.40 14.55
C ALA A 72 -18.51 9.47 13.97
N THR A 73 -18.65 9.98 12.74
CA THR A 73 -19.95 10.19 12.10
C THR A 73 -20.53 8.88 11.59
N LYS A 74 -19.70 8.04 10.96
CA LYS A 74 -20.10 6.79 10.33
C LYS A 74 -21.40 6.92 9.53
N PHE A 75 -21.50 7.90 8.63
CA PHE A 75 -22.76 8.20 7.95
C PHE A 75 -23.35 6.94 7.30
N LEU A 76 -24.61 6.64 7.63
CA LEU A 76 -25.31 5.39 7.28
C LEU A 76 -24.63 4.10 7.78
N GLY A 77 -23.93 4.17 8.91
CA GLY A 77 -23.21 3.04 9.50
C GLY A 77 -22.00 2.58 8.68
N ILE A 78 -21.38 3.50 7.94
CA ILE A 78 -20.19 3.25 7.11
C ILE A 78 -19.02 4.07 7.65
N ASP A 79 -17.96 3.38 8.05
CA ASP A 79 -16.68 3.94 8.49
C ASP A 79 -15.60 3.57 7.46
N LEU A 80 -15.02 4.59 6.81
CA LEU A 80 -13.94 4.45 5.84
C LEU A 80 -12.62 5.02 6.37
N GLN A 81 -12.58 5.42 7.64
CA GLN A 81 -11.39 5.97 8.29
C GLN A 81 -10.67 4.91 9.13
N THR A 82 -11.43 4.10 9.86
CA THR A 82 -10.87 3.09 10.75
C THR A 82 -10.31 1.91 9.93
N PRO A 83 -9.05 1.49 10.14
CA PRO A 83 -8.48 0.31 9.49
C PRO A 83 -9.34 -0.93 9.72
N GLY A 84 -9.57 -1.72 8.66
CA GLY A 84 -10.34 -2.98 8.75
C GLY A 84 -11.87 -2.82 8.70
N GLU A 85 -12.42 -1.61 8.72
CA GLU A 85 -13.88 -1.41 8.64
C GLU A 85 -14.42 -1.49 7.21
N ALA A 86 -13.63 -1.11 6.21
CA ALA A 86 -14.03 -1.13 4.81
C ALA A 86 -14.30 -2.55 4.29
N GLU A 87 -13.51 -3.52 4.75
CA GLU A 87 -13.60 -4.94 4.42
C GLU A 87 -14.94 -5.52 4.89
N LYS A 88 -15.52 -5.00 5.98
CA LYS A 88 -16.82 -5.43 6.51
C LYS A 88 -17.99 -4.99 5.62
N LEU A 89 -17.75 -4.13 4.63
CA LEU A 89 -18.76 -3.67 3.69
C LEU A 89 -18.88 -4.59 2.47
N ILE A 90 -17.95 -5.54 2.30
CA ILE A 90 -18.00 -6.53 1.22
C ILE A 90 -19.26 -7.40 1.39
N GLY A 91 -20.10 -7.41 0.35
CA GLY A 91 -21.38 -8.13 0.33
C GLY A 91 -22.48 -7.55 1.22
N LYS A 92 -22.21 -6.49 2.00
CA LYS A 92 -23.23 -5.86 2.85
C LYS A 92 -24.30 -5.20 1.97
N PRO A 93 -25.60 -5.41 2.24
CA PRO A 93 -26.65 -4.79 1.45
C PRO A 93 -26.66 -3.28 1.66
N SER A 94 -26.87 -2.55 0.58
CA SER A 94 -27.15 -1.12 0.59
C SER A 94 -28.61 -0.86 0.95
N SER A 95 -28.93 0.38 1.31
CA SER A 95 -30.34 0.80 1.49
C SER A 95 -31.12 0.94 0.18
N CYS A 96 -30.52 0.56 -0.94
CA CYS A 96 -31.07 0.71 -2.27
C CYS A 96 -31.19 -0.65 -2.94
N GLU A 97 -32.40 -1.20 -2.87
CA GLU A 97 -32.73 -2.50 -3.48
C GLU A 97 -31.80 -3.64 -3.02
N ASP A 98 -31.28 -3.54 -1.78
CA ASP A 98 -30.37 -4.50 -1.17
C ASP A 98 -29.10 -4.81 -1.99
N ARG A 99 -28.74 -3.93 -2.92
CA ARG A 99 -27.54 -4.10 -3.76
C ARG A 99 -26.27 -4.13 -2.90
N PRO A 100 -25.28 -4.97 -3.20
CA PRO A 100 -24.04 -5.04 -2.42
C PRO A 100 -23.29 -3.70 -2.45
N LEU A 101 -22.88 -3.21 -1.27
CA LEU A 101 -22.05 -2.01 -1.13
C LEU A 101 -20.74 -2.16 -1.90
N PHE A 102 -20.02 -3.26 -1.64
CA PHE A 102 -18.94 -3.78 -2.49
C PHE A 102 -19.26 -5.20 -2.92
N ASP A 103 -19.26 -5.44 -4.22
CA ASP A 103 -19.46 -6.75 -4.83
C ASP A 103 -18.10 -7.37 -5.17
N ALA A 104 -17.74 -8.46 -4.49
CA ALA A 104 -16.48 -9.16 -4.72
C ALA A 104 -16.40 -9.90 -6.06
N THR A 105 -17.54 -10.14 -6.71
CA THR A 105 -17.64 -10.81 -8.01
C THR A 105 -17.73 -9.82 -9.17
N ASN A 106 -18.16 -8.59 -8.90
CA ASN A 106 -18.28 -7.52 -9.88
C ASN A 106 -17.97 -6.15 -9.25
N VAL A 107 -16.68 -5.85 -9.05
CA VAL A 107 -16.25 -4.63 -8.35
C VAL A 107 -16.77 -3.36 -9.03
N GLU A 108 -16.69 -3.26 -10.36
CA GLU A 108 -17.19 -2.08 -11.10
C GLU A 108 -18.70 -1.87 -10.94
N GLY A 109 -19.47 -2.96 -10.81
CA GLY A 109 -20.92 -2.95 -10.57
C GLY A 109 -21.32 -2.77 -9.10
N SER A 110 -20.35 -2.60 -8.19
CA SER A 110 -20.61 -2.32 -6.78
C SER A 110 -21.43 -1.06 -6.63
N TYR A 111 -22.40 -1.08 -5.71
CA TYR A 111 -23.24 0.08 -5.47
C TYR A 111 -22.42 1.33 -5.12
N MET A 112 -21.34 1.18 -4.35
CA MET A 112 -20.50 2.32 -3.98
C MET A 112 -19.78 2.95 -5.18
N VAL A 113 -19.39 2.16 -6.19
CA VAL A 113 -18.73 2.66 -7.41
C VAL A 113 -19.70 3.48 -8.25
N GLU A 114 -20.93 3.00 -8.39
CA GLU A 114 -21.97 3.75 -9.12
C GLU A 114 -22.27 5.08 -8.47
N LYS A 115 -22.31 5.13 -7.13
CA LYS A 115 -22.59 6.35 -6.35
C LYS A 115 -21.60 7.47 -6.60
N LEU A 116 -20.42 7.19 -7.14
CA LEU A 116 -19.41 8.19 -7.48
C LEU A 116 -19.73 8.98 -8.77
N GLY A 117 -20.61 8.43 -9.62
CA GLY A 117 -20.95 9.02 -10.92
C GLY A 117 -22.42 9.31 -11.15
N ALA A 118 -23.26 8.34 -10.82
CA ALA A 118 -24.71 8.46 -10.83
C ALA A 118 -25.24 8.21 -9.41
N ALA A 119 -26.54 8.33 -9.22
CA ALA A 119 -27.19 7.82 -8.03
C ALA A 119 -28.54 7.27 -8.45
N PRO A 120 -28.64 5.96 -8.77
CA PRO A 120 -29.93 5.34 -9.06
C PRO A 120 -30.93 5.52 -7.91
N CYS A 121 -30.40 5.80 -6.71
CA CYS A 121 -31.13 6.08 -5.48
C CYS A 121 -30.29 6.99 -4.57
N GLY A 122 -30.98 7.88 -3.84
CA GLY A 122 -30.34 8.92 -3.03
C GLY A 122 -29.54 9.92 -3.87
N ALA A 123 -28.54 10.56 -3.26
CA ALA A 123 -27.67 11.53 -3.93
C ALA A 123 -26.35 10.92 -4.40
N ARG A 124 -25.74 11.49 -5.45
CA ARG A 124 -24.37 11.17 -5.87
C ARG A 124 -23.39 11.54 -4.76
N MET A 125 -22.41 10.69 -4.51
CA MET A 125 -21.31 10.95 -3.58
C MET A 125 -20.03 11.36 -4.32
N PRO A 126 -19.18 12.20 -3.71
CA PRO A 126 -19.48 13.09 -2.57
C PRO A 126 -20.49 14.18 -2.96
N SER A 127 -21.53 14.40 -2.15
CA SER A 127 -22.65 15.30 -2.49
C SER A 127 -22.32 16.79 -2.36
N ASN A 128 -21.35 17.13 -1.54
CA ASN A 128 -20.90 18.49 -1.24
C ASN A 128 -19.60 18.88 -1.97
N ASP A 129 -19.21 18.10 -2.98
CA ASP A 129 -17.94 18.23 -3.67
C ASP A 129 -18.12 17.85 -5.15
N THR A 130 -17.11 18.10 -5.97
CA THR A 130 -17.11 17.77 -7.40
C THR A 130 -17.33 16.28 -7.62
N ALA A 131 -18.01 15.93 -8.71
CA ALA A 131 -18.16 14.54 -9.12
C ALA A 131 -16.80 13.90 -9.43
N PHE A 132 -16.66 12.60 -9.15
CA PHE A 132 -15.45 11.87 -9.48
C PHE A 132 -15.29 11.80 -10.99
N ASN A 133 -14.11 12.21 -11.47
CA ASN A 133 -13.73 11.98 -12.86
C ASN A 133 -13.38 10.50 -13.11
N ALA A 134 -13.15 10.13 -14.38
CA ALA A 134 -12.87 8.75 -14.76
C ALA A 134 -11.63 8.16 -14.05
N GLY A 135 -10.56 8.97 -13.89
CA GLY A 135 -9.34 8.53 -13.23
C GLY A 135 -9.51 8.30 -11.73
N GLU A 136 -10.24 9.18 -11.04
CA GLU A 136 -10.57 9.00 -9.62
C GLU A 136 -11.48 7.78 -9.41
N ARG A 137 -12.41 7.54 -10.33
CA ARG A 137 -13.28 6.36 -10.25
C ARG A 137 -12.51 5.06 -10.45
N ALA A 138 -11.63 5.01 -11.45
CA ALA A 138 -10.72 3.88 -11.64
C ALA A 138 -9.82 3.68 -10.41
N CYS A 139 -9.39 4.76 -9.76
CA CYS A 139 -8.61 4.69 -8.53
C CYS A 139 -9.40 4.12 -7.35
N PHE A 140 -10.67 4.51 -7.21
CA PHE A 140 -11.56 3.93 -6.21
C PHE A 140 -11.86 2.44 -6.48
N ILE A 141 -12.05 2.06 -7.74
CA ILE A 141 -12.22 0.64 -8.14
C ILE A 141 -11.00 -0.18 -7.69
N LYS A 142 -9.78 0.30 -7.97
CA LYS A 142 -8.54 -0.34 -7.48
C LYS A 142 -8.48 -0.48 -5.97
N TRP A 143 -8.99 0.51 -5.23
CA TRP A 143 -9.07 0.40 -3.78
C TRP A 143 -9.96 -0.78 -3.36
N VAL A 144 -11.15 -0.90 -3.97
CA VAL A 144 -12.08 -2.00 -3.67
C VAL A 144 -11.51 -3.36 -4.11
N GLU A 145 -10.86 -3.44 -5.28
CA GLU A 145 -10.14 -4.64 -5.73
C GLU A 145 -9.11 -5.10 -4.68
N ASN A 146 -8.33 -4.18 -4.11
CA ASN A 146 -7.37 -4.51 -3.07
C ASN A 146 -8.04 -5.03 -1.80
N LEU A 147 -9.19 -4.47 -1.40
CA LEU A 147 -9.94 -4.97 -0.24
C LEU A 147 -10.42 -6.41 -0.45
N VAL A 148 -11.05 -6.69 -1.59
CA VAL A 148 -11.61 -8.03 -1.88
C VAL A 148 -10.53 -9.08 -2.09
N SER A 149 -9.33 -8.66 -2.50
CA SER A 149 -8.14 -9.52 -2.63
C SER A 149 -7.46 -9.83 -1.29
N GLY A 150 -7.92 -9.25 -0.18
CA GLY A 150 -7.25 -9.34 1.12
C GLY A 150 -6.01 -8.46 1.25
N GLY A 151 -5.78 -7.54 0.31
CA GLY A 151 -4.72 -6.52 0.33
C GLY A 151 -5.03 -5.30 1.21
N GLY A 152 -6.11 -5.36 1.99
CA GLY A 152 -6.54 -4.34 2.95
C GLY A 152 -5.63 -4.27 4.18
N GLY A 153 -4.45 -3.67 4.02
CA GLY A 153 -3.66 -3.00 5.07
C GLY A 153 -3.69 -3.58 6.49
N GLY A 154 -3.05 -4.73 6.70
CA GLY A 154 -2.50 -5.13 7.99
C GLY A 154 -1.07 -5.59 7.78
N GLY A 155 -0.09 -4.85 8.30
CA GLY A 155 1.29 -5.33 8.37
C GLY A 155 1.32 -6.70 9.05
N ALA A 156 1.63 -7.72 8.27
CA ALA A 156 2.03 -9.03 8.73
C ALA A 156 3.35 -9.37 8.04
N ASP A 157 4.41 -8.87 8.65
CA ASP A 157 5.69 -9.53 8.78
C ASP A 157 5.50 -11.03 9.09
N THR A 158 5.45 -11.85 8.04
CA THR A 158 5.85 -13.26 8.13
C THR A 158 6.99 -13.51 7.17
N GLY A 159 8.18 -13.06 7.57
CA GLY A 159 9.40 -13.69 7.10
C GLY A 159 9.53 -15.07 7.77
N ALA A 160 9.39 -16.14 6.99
CA ALA A 160 10.09 -17.43 7.16
C ALA A 160 9.67 -18.42 6.07
N GLY A 161 10.66 -18.97 5.35
CA GLY A 161 10.50 -19.99 4.31
C GLY A 161 11.07 -19.50 2.98
N GLY A 162 12.38 -19.44 2.77
CA GLY A 162 13.30 -20.54 3.03
C GLY A 162 13.06 -21.63 1.98
N ALA A 163 13.87 -21.58 0.94
CA ALA A 163 13.99 -22.47 -0.21
C ALA A 163 13.44 -23.89 -0.06
N ASP A 164 12.79 -24.38 -1.12
CA ASP A 164 13.22 -25.65 -1.68
C ASP A 164 13.28 -25.57 -3.21
N LEU A 165 14.51 -25.69 -3.69
CA LEU A 165 14.86 -25.90 -5.08
C LEU A 165 14.76 -27.41 -5.34
N THR A 166 13.69 -27.85 -5.99
CA THR A 166 13.77 -29.07 -6.82
C THR A 166 13.63 -28.68 -8.28
N VAL A 167 14.64 -27.96 -8.76
CA VAL A 167 15.12 -28.15 -10.13
C VAL A 167 15.83 -29.50 -10.11
N ALA A 168 15.10 -30.57 -10.41
CA ALA A 168 15.70 -31.82 -10.83
C ALA A 168 15.92 -31.75 -12.34
N ASP A 169 17.21 -31.63 -12.66
CA ASP A 169 17.81 -31.81 -13.97
C ASP A 169 17.45 -33.18 -14.58
N GLY A 170 17.67 -33.29 -15.89
CA GLY A 170 17.12 -34.34 -16.72
C GLY A 170 17.59 -35.77 -16.45
N ALA A 171 16.80 -36.71 -16.95
CA ALA A 171 17.25 -38.05 -17.27
C ALA A 171 16.63 -38.47 -18.60
N SER A 172 17.47 -38.51 -19.64
CA SER A 172 17.23 -39.14 -20.92
C SER A 172 16.76 -40.59 -20.76
N ARG A 173 15.71 -40.99 -21.50
CA ARG A 173 15.65 -42.21 -22.31
C ARG A 173 14.68 -42.01 -23.46
#